data_AF-A0A2T3HY02-F1
#
_entry.id   AF-A0A2T3HY02-F1
#
_cell.length_a   1.000
_cell.length_b   1.000
_cell.length_c   1.000
_cell.angle_alpha   90.00
_cell.angle_beta   90.00
_cell.angle_gamma   90.00
#
_symmetry.space_group_name_H-M   'P 1'
#
loop_
_entity.id
_entity.type
_entity.pdbx_description
1 polymer ?
#
loop_
_entity_poly.entity_id
_entity_poly.type
_entity_poly.pdbx_seq_one_letter_code
_entity_poly.pdbx_strand_id
1 'polypeptide(L)'
;MLTKTLSELTNEQQSLLDITKAHLRELTDQFVILIEEAQHQGEVEKSKNAQDLADFIMVQIAGLRTFAKLNTDKSKLGEMIDQLFLNYPFKNN
;
A
#
# COMPACT_ATOMS: atom_id res chain seq x y z
N MET A 1 11.46 -2.58 -3.58
CA MET A 1 12.46 -2.18 -4.59
C MET A 1 11.83 -1.26 -5.64
N LEU A 2 10.70 -1.66 -6.23
CA LEU A 2 10.00 -0.97 -7.32
C LEU A 2 9.81 0.54 -7.18
N THR A 3 9.32 1.05 -6.05
CA THR A 3 9.14 2.52 -5.86
C THR A 3 10.46 3.31 -5.85
N LYS A 4 11.56 2.69 -5.40
CA LYS A 4 12.91 3.30 -5.45
C LYS A 4 13.48 3.23 -6.86
N THR A 5 13.27 2.11 -7.53
CA THR A 5 13.60 1.94 -8.94
C THR A 5 12.87 2.97 -9.82
N LEU A 6 11.57 3.23 -9.57
CA LEU A 6 10.81 4.24 -10.29
C LEU A 6 11.38 5.66 -10.13
N SER A 7 11.90 6.01 -8.95
CA SER A 7 12.54 7.32 -8.69
C SER A 7 13.94 7.46 -9.29
N GLU A 8 14.59 6.36 -9.63
CA GLU A 8 15.96 6.32 -10.19
C GLU A 8 15.97 6.16 -11.71
N LEU A 9 14.85 5.74 -12.31
CA LEU A 9 14.71 5.55 -13.74
C LEU A 9 14.38 6.88 -14.44
N THR A 10 15.13 7.20 -15.49
CA THR A 10 14.90 8.37 -16.34
C THR A 10 14.11 7.97 -17.58
N ASN A 11 13.68 8.96 -18.38
CA ASN A 11 12.98 8.72 -19.65
C ASN A 11 13.78 7.86 -20.65
N GLU A 12 15.09 7.67 -20.43
CA GLU A 12 15.93 6.80 -21.26
C GLU A 12 15.65 5.30 -21.04
N GLN A 13 15.02 4.93 -19.93
CA GLN A 13 14.61 3.54 -19.62
C GLN A 13 13.08 3.38 -19.61
N GLN A 14 12.38 4.00 -20.57
CA GLN A 14 10.91 4.04 -20.62
C GLN A 14 10.25 2.65 -20.55
N SER A 15 10.79 1.64 -21.23
CA SER A 15 10.23 0.28 -21.19
C SER A 15 10.27 -0.33 -19.78
N LEU A 16 11.34 -0.09 -19.03
CA LEU A 16 11.48 -0.56 -17.65
C LEU A 16 10.60 0.23 -16.69
N LEU A 17 10.44 1.54 -16.92
CA LEU A 17 9.46 2.36 -16.22
C LEU A 17 8.04 1.82 -16.39
N ASP A 18 7.66 1.46 -17.61
CA ASP A 18 6.31 0.97 -17.94
C ASP A 18 6.05 -0.39 -17.29
N ILE A 19 7.01 -1.31 -17.35
CA ILE A 19 6.93 -2.61 -16.66
C ILE A 19 6.80 -2.42 -15.14
N THR A 20 7.61 -1.52 -14.56
CA THR A 20 7.56 -1.22 -13.12
C THR A 20 6.19 -0.67 -12.72
N LYS A 21 5.62 0.24 -13.51
CA LYS A 21 4.28 0.79 -13.29
C LYS A 21 3.19 -0.27 -13.43
N ALA A 22 3.31 -1.18 -14.40
CA ALA A 22 2.37 -2.27 -14.60
C ALA A 22 2.32 -3.18 -13.36
N HIS A 23 3.48 -3.57 -12.82
CA HIS A 23 3.53 -4.38 -11.59
C HIS A 23 3.02 -3.63 -10.35
N LEU A 24 3.28 -2.32 -10.24
CA LEU A 24 2.72 -1.53 -9.15
C LEU A 24 1.19 -1.48 -9.23
N ARG A 25 0.63 -1.33 -10.43
CA ARG A 25 -0.82 -1.39 -10.65
C ARG A 25 -1.38 -2.75 -10.31
N GLU A 26 -0.75 -3.83 -10.78
CA GLU A 26 -1.18 -5.20 -10.47
C GLU A 26 -1.25 -5.45 -8.95
N LEU A 27 -0.26 -4.98 -8.19
CA LEU A 27 -0.29 -5.06 -6.73
C LEU A 27 -1.45 -4.27 -6.12
N THR A 28 -1.70 -3.05 -6.59
CA THR A 28 -2.85 -2.26 -6.13
C THR A 28 -4.17 -2.97 -6.45
N ASP A 29 -4.31 -3.54 -7.65
CA ASP A 29 -5.51 -4.28 -8.07
C ASP A 29 -5.77 -5.49 -7.15
N GLN A 30 -4.70 -6.19 -6.72
CA GLN A 30 -4.84 -7.28 -5.74
C GLN A 30 -5.33 -6.78 -4.37
N PHE A 31 -4.88 -5.60 -3.92
CA PHE A 31 -5.40 -5.01 -2.68
C PHE A 31 -6.87 -4.62 -2.81
N VAL A 32 -7.30 -4.10 -3.96
CA VAL A 32 -8.72 -3.79 -4.21
C VAL A 32 -9.57 -5.05 -4.04
N ILE A 33 -9.17 -6.16 -4.66
CA ILE A 33 -9.89 -7.45 -4.54
C ILE A 33 -10.01 -7.89 -3.08
N LEU A 34 -8.91 -7.83 -2.32
CA LEU A 34 -8.91 -8.21 -0.90
C LEU A 34 -9.78 -7.28 -0.03
N ILE A 35 -9.79 -5.98 -0.33
CA ILE A 35 -10.61 -5.01 0.40
C ILE A 35 -12.09 -5.24 0.09
N GLU A 36 -12.45 -5.48 -1.17
CA GLU A 36 -13.82 -5.82 -1.55
C GLU A 36 -14.28 -7.11 -0.86
N GLU A 37 -13.43 -8.14 -0.79
CA GLU A 37 -13.70 -9.35 -0.03
C GLU A 37 -13.94 -9.05 1.47
N ALA A 38 -13.08 -8.25 2.10
CA ALA A 38 -13.25 -7.83 3.49
C ALA A 38 -14.55 -7.00 3.69
N GLN A 39 -14.94 -6.20 2.70
CA GLN A 39 -16.22 -5.49 2.69
C GLN A 39 -17.42 -6.45 2.58
N HIS A 40 -17.31 -7.52 1.78
CA HIS A 40 -18.32 -8.56 1.71
C HIS A 40 -18.50 -9.30 3.05
N GLN A 41 -17.41 -9.49 3.79
CA GLN A 41 -17.41 -10.11 5.13
C GLN A 41 -17.82 -9.14 6.26
N GLY A 42 -17.93 -7.84 5.97
CA GLY A 42 -18.31 -6.82 6.95
C GLY A 42 -17.17 -6.34 7.85
N GLU A 43 -15.92 -6.69 7.50
CA GLU A 43 -14.72 -6.24 8.22
C GLU A 43 -14.34 -4.80 7.85
N VAL A 44 -14.59 -4.41 6.60
CA VAL A 44 -14.40 -3.05 6.08
C VAL A 44 -15.76 -2.47 5.67
N GLU A 45 -15.97 -1.18 5.92
CA GLU A 45 -17.23 -0.52 5.59
C GLU A 45 -17.43 -0.42 4.06
N LYS A 46 -18.60 -0.88 3.57
CA LYS A 46 -18.96 -0.90 2.14
C LYS A 46 -19.11 0.49 1.50
N SER A 47 -19.27 1.54 2.30
CA SER A 47 -19.37 2.92 1.82
C SER A 47 -18.02 3.48 1.36
N LYS A 48 -16.91 2.87 1.80
CA LYS A 48 -15.55 3.29 1.45
C LYS A 48 -15.18 2.77 0.07
N ASN A 49 -14.47 3.59 -0.70
CA ASN A 49 -13.97 3.18 -2.00
C ASN A 49 -12.76 2.26 -1.84
N ALA A 50 -12.82 1.04 -2.40
CA ALA A 50 -11.76 0.05 -2.27
C ALA A 50 -10.44 0.48 -2.95
N GLN A 51 -10.52 1.22 -4.06
CA GLN A 51 -9.35 1.78 -4.74
C GLN A 51 -8.63 2.81 -3.86
N ASP A 52 -9.37 3.73 -3.24
CA ASP A 52 -8.79 4.74 -2.35
C ASP A 52 -8.11 4.08 -1.13
N LEU A 53 -8.71 3.02 -0.59
CA LEU A 53 -8.13 2.24 0.51
C LEU A 53 -6.87 1.46 0.08
N ALA A 54 -6.87 0.88 -1.12
CA ALA A 54 -5.71 0.19 -1.69
C ALA A 54 -4.53 1.16 -1.92
N ASP A 55 -4.80 2.33 -2.49
CA ASP A 55 -3.80 3.37 -2.69
C ASP A 55 -3.23 3.88 -1.36
N PHE A 56 -4.09 4.04 -0.34
CA PHE A 56 -3.65 4.36 1.02
C PHE A 56 -2.70 3.29 1.57
N ILE A 57 -3.05 2.00 1.49
CA ILE A 57 -2.16 0.89 1.92
C ILE A 57 -0.82 0.97 1.20
N MET A 58 -0.82 1.18 -0.13
CA MET A 58 0.40 1.23 -0.93
C MET A 58 1.34 2.38 -0.50
N VAL A 59 0.78 3.56 -0.19
CA VAL A 59 1.53 4.68 0.37
C VAL A 59 2.12 4.32 1.74
N GLN A 60 1.33 3.73 2.63
CA GLN A 60 1.81 3.31 3.96
C GLN A 60 2.92 2.25 3.85
N ILE A 61 2.76 1.22 3.01
CA ILE A 61 3.79 0.19 2.78
C ILE A 61 5.09 0.82 2.28
N ALA A 62 5.02 1.81 1.37
CA ALA A 62 6.21 2.50 0.90
C ALA A 62 6.95 3.24 2.03
N GLY A 63 6.22 3.92 2.91
CA GLY A 63 6.74 4.60 4.09
C GLY A 63 7.30 3.64 5.14
N LEU A 64 6.52 2.64 5.54
CA LEU A 64 6.89 1.61 6.52
C LEU A 64 8.11 0.81 6.09
N ARG A 65 8.24 0.48 4.79
CA ARG A 65 9.43 -0.18 4.26
C ARG A 65 10.68 0.70 4.41
N THR A 66 10.55 2.01 4.28
CA THR A 66 11.65 2.95 4.49
C THR A 66 11.99 3.04 5.98
N PHE A 67 10.98 3.18 6.83
CA PHE A 67 11.15 3.19 8.29
C PHE A 67 11.85 1.93 8.80
N ALA A 68 11.43 0.75 8.36
CA ALA A 68 11.99 -0.55 8.74
C ALA A 68 13.46 -0.74 8.32
N LYS A 69 13.93 -0.01 7.30
CA LYS A 69 15.35 -0.01 6.91
C LYS A 69 16.21 0.85 7.82
N LEU A 70 15.63 1.92 8.37
CA LEU A 70 16.33 2.89 9.22
C LEU A 70 16.26 2.51 10.70
N ASN A 71 15.25 1.72 11.09
CA ASN A 71 14.97 1.37 12.47
C ASN A 71 14.96 -0.16 12.63
N THR A 72 15.66 -0.68 13.64
CA THR A 72 15.72 -2.11 13.94
C THR A 72 14.62 -2.59 14.90
N ASP A 73 13.84 -1.66 15.46
CA ASP A 73 12.74 -1.98 16.37
C ASP A 73 11.55 -2.55 15.59
N LYS A 74 11.50 -3.89 15.55
CA LYS A 74 10.42 -4.65 14.90
C LYS A 74 9.09 -4.50 15.62
N SER A 75 9.10 -4.33 16.95
CA SER A 75 7.87 -4.16 17.71
C SER A 75 7.20 -2.84 17.31
N LYS A 76 8.00 -1.78 17.18
CA LYS A 76 7.47 -0.49 16.74
C LYS A 76 6.89 -0.54 15.33
N LEU A 77 7.55 -1.25 14.42
CA LEU A 77 7.03 -1.46 13.06
C LEU A 77 5.69 -2.21 13.09
N GLY A 78 5.56 -3.25 13.92
CA GLY A 78 4.32 -4.00 14.10
C GLY A 78 3.18 -3.11 14.57
N GLU A 79 3.42 -2.30 15.60
CA GLU A 79 2.43 -1.33 16.08
C GLU A 79 1.96 -0.39 14.97
N MET A 80 2.87 0.13 14.14
CA MET A 80 2.51 1.05 13.05
C MET A 80 1.67 0.36 11.97
N ILE A 81 1.89 -0.93 11.73
CA ILE A 81 1.06 -1.73 10.81
C ILE A 81 -0.34 -1.90 11.41
N ASP A 82 -0.46 -2.24 12.69
CA ASP A 82 -1.77 -2.38 13.34
C ASP A 82 -2.56 -1.07 13.30
N GLN A 83 -1.88 0.06 13.55
CA GLN A 83 -2.49 1.40 13.50
C GLN A 83 -3.06 1.76 12.12
N LEU A 84 -2.59 1.14 11.03
CA LEU A 84 -3.12 1.36 9.69
C LEU A 84 -4.62 1.02 9.62
N PHE A 85 -5.00 -0.08 10.26
CA PHE A 85 -6.36 -0.63 10.20
C PHE A 85 -7.25 -0.17 11.36
N LEU A 86 -6.65 0.29 12.46
CA LEU A 86 -7.38 0.77 13.65
C LEU A 86 -7.87 2.22 13.52
N ASN A 87 -7.40 2.97 12.52
CA ASN A 87 -7.72 4.39 12.34
C ASN A 87 -8.37 4.65 10.97
N TYR A 88 -8.75 5.91 10.73
CA TYR A 88 -9.12 6.39 9.39
C TYR A 88 -7.99 6.09 8.39
N PRO A 89 -8.28 5.59 7.17
CA PRO A 89 -9.60 5.46 6.57
C PRO A 89 -10.33 4.14 6.85
N PHE A 90 -9.73 3.14 7.50
CA PHE A 90 -10.34 1.80 7.68
C PHE A 90 -11.41 1.75 8.77
N LYS A 91 -11.22 2.50 9.87
CA LYS A 91 -12.21 2.68 10.93
C LYS A 91 -12.76 4.10 10.89
N ASN A 92 -14.05 4.24 11.17
CA ASN A 92 -14.63 5.54 11.50
C ASN A 92 -14.34 5.83 12.96
N ASN A 93 -13.94 7.07 13.28
CA ASN A 93 -13.79 7.55 14.67
C ASN A 93 -15.10 7.42 15.43
#